data_AF-A0A9W6P6M9-F1
#
_entry.id   AF-A0A9W6P6M9-F1
#
_cell.length_a   1.000
_cell.length_b   1.000
_cell.length_c   1.000
_cell.angle_alpha   90.00
_cell.angle_beta   90.00
_cell.angle_gamma   90.00
#
_symmetry.space_group_name_H-M   'P 1'
#
loop_
_entity.id
_entity.type
_entity.pdbx_description
1 polymer ?
#
loop_
_entity_poly.entity_id
_entity_poly.type
_entity_poly.pdbx_seq_one_letter_code
_entity_poly.pdbx_strand_id
1 'polypeptide(L)'
;MPSIKSTDVSTTIVQLIKGGEPDDAGVSLAGMVSPLTPTLGLRQCACCCVPMPYDLWETLDRHDLYSRDTDLWIRTILPGDTAPLPKGAVILQSRTVSCSVS
;
A
#
# COMPACT_ATOMS: atom_id res chain seq x y z
N MET A 1 -7.99 25.20 -31.23
CA MET A 1 -7.35 24.67 -30.00
C MET A 1 -8.17 23.47 -29.56
N PRO A 2 -7.65 22.24 -29.53
CA PRO A 2 -8.40 21.11 -29.02
C PRO A 2 -8.51 21.21 -27.49
N SER A 3 -9.72 20.95 -27.00
CA SER A 3 -10.13 20.98 -25.59
C SER A 3 -9.36 19.92 -24.78
N ILE A 4 -8.69 20.34 -23.71
CA ILE A 4 -8.08 19.41 -22.75
C ILE A 4 -9.23 18.75 -21.99
N LYS A 5 -9.43 17.45 -22.20
CA LYS A 5 -10.33 16.67 -21.34
C LYS A 5 -9.79 16.78 -19.91
N SER A 6 -10.62 17.27 -18.99
CA SER A 6 -10.36 17.24 -17.55
C SER A 6 -10.00 15.80 -17.18
N THR A 7 -8.72 15.54 -16.96
CA THR A 7 -8.23 14.23 -16.54
C THR A 7 -8.26 14.26 -15.03
N ASP A 8 -9.13 13.47 -14.40
CA ASP A 8 -9.18 13.40 -12.95
C ASP A 8 -7.89 12.69 -12.47
N VAL A 9 -7.06 13.44 -11.75
CA VAL A 9 -5.83 12.95 -11.15
C VAL A 9 -6.06 12.75 -9.65
N SER A 10 -5.97 11.50 -9.22
CA SER A 10 -5.92 11.15 -7.80
C SER A 10 -4.46 11.01 -7.37
N THR A 11 -4.12 11.50 -6.17
CA THR A 11 -2.79 11.30 -5.59
C THR A 11 -2.93 10.77 -4.18
N THR A 12 -2.14 9.77 -3.87
CA THR A 12 -2.20 8.99 -2.64
C THR A 12 -0.79 8.66 -2.18
N ILE A 13 -0.56 8.69 -0.88
CA ILE A 13 0.72 8.31 -0.27
C ILE A 13 0.55 6.94 0.35
N VAL A 14 1.37 6.00 -0.11
CA VAL A 14 1.47 4.65 0.45
C VAL A 14 2.67 4.62 1.40
N GLN A 15 2.44 4.15 2.62
CA GLN A 15 3.44 4.01 3.65
C GLN A 15 3.57 2.55 4.06
N LEU A 16 4.81 2.05 4.08
CA LEU A 16 5.15 0.80 4.75
C LEU A 16 5.54 1.10 6.18
N ILE A 17 4.86 0.50 7.13
CA ILE A 17 4.99 0.75 8.56
C ILE A 17 5.40 -0.54 9.27
N LYS A 18 6.23 -0.40 10.31
CA LYS A 18 6.66 -1.48 11.18
C LYS A 18 6.23 -1.22 12.62
N GLY A 19 5.72 -2.25 13.28
CA GLY A 19 5.29 -2.19 14.67
C GLY A 19 4.00 -1.40 14.87
N GLY A 20 3.51 -1.41 16.12
CA GLY A 20 2.16 -0.92 16.44
C GLY A 20 1.06 -1.74 15.76
N GLU A 21 -0.19 -1.47 16.15
CA GLU A 21 -1.35 -2.03 15.47
C GLU A 21 -1.70 -1.17 14.24
N PRO A 22 -2.14 -1.76 13.11
CA PRO A 22 -2.69 -1.01 11.99
C PRO A 22 -3.83 -0.08 12.44
N ASP A 23 -3.81 1.15 11.96
CA ASP A 23 -4.92 2.10 12.15
C ASP A 23 -6.06 1.85 11.14
N ASP A 24 -7.12 2.67 11.19
CA ASP A 24 -8.28 2.53 10.30
C ASP A 24 -7.93 2.69 8.80
N ALA A 25 -6.80 3.33 8.48
CA ALA A 25 -6.28 3.49 7.12
C ALA A 25 -5.20 2.43 6.79
N GLY A 26 -4.91 1.55 7.74
CA GLY A 26 -3.88 0.54 7.72
C GLY A 26 -4.42 -0.85 7.41
N VAL A 27 -3.64 -1.65 6.68
CA VAL A 27 -3.95 -3.04 6.41
C VAL A 27 -2.70 -3.88 6.66
N SER A 28 -2.84 -4.90 7.51
CA SER A 28 -1.84 -5.96 7.64
C SER A 28 -1.95 -6.92 6.46
N LEU A 29 -0.80 -7.28 5.88
CA LEU A 29 -0.70 -8.26 4.79
C LEU A 29 -0.25 -9.64 5.26
N ALA A 30 -0.20 -9.85 6.58
CA ALA A 30 0.23 -11.11 7.18
C ALA A 30 -0.60 -12.30 6.67
N GLY A 31 0.07 -13.34 6.17
CA GLY A 31 -0.58 -14.54 5.64
C GLY A 31 -1.22 -14.40 4.25
N MET A 32 -1.16 -13.20 3.64
CA MET A 32 -1.59 -12.97 2.26
C MET A 32 -0.56 -13.51 1.25
N VAL A 33 -0.87 -13.37 -0.03
CA VAL A 33 0.04 -13.74 -1.12
C VAL A 33 0.48 -12.49 -1.89
N SER A 34 1.76 -12.45 -2.22
CA SER A 34 2.35 -11.45 -3.12
C SER A 34 1.59 -11.40 -4.44
N PRO A 35 1.22 -10.20 -4.95
CA PRO A 35 0.64 -10.05 -6.28
C PRO A 35 1.57 -10.47 -7.42
N LEU A 36 2.87 -10.55 -7.14
CA LEU A 36 3.92 -10.91 -8.10
C LEU A 36 4.18 -12.41 -8.13
N THR A 37 3.65 -13.16 -7.16
CA THR A 37 3.84 -14.61 -7.09
C THR A 37 2.64 -15.32 -7.69
N PRO A 38 2.81 -16.09 -8.78
CA PRO A 38 1.73 -16.91 -9.32
C PRO A 38 1.38 -18.02 -8.32
N THR A 39 0.14 -18.04 -7.82
CA THR A 39 -0.32 -19.09 -6.91
C THR A 39 -1.60 -19.76 -7.42
N LEU A 40 -1.64 -21.09 -7.32
CA LEU A 40 -2.80 -21.93 -7.67
C LEU A 40 -3.77 -22.14 -6.50
N GLY A 41 -3.66 -21.35 -5.42
CA GLY A 41 -4.35 -21.60 -4.14
C GLY A 41 -5.45 -20.58 -3.79
N LEU A 42 -6.26 -20.94 -2.79
CA LEU A 42 -7.39 -20.14 -2.24
C LEU A 42 -6.96 -18.96 -1.33
N ARG A 43 -5.67 -18.59 -1.30
CA ARG A 43 -5.21 -17.50 -0.42
C ARG A 43 -5.49 -16.14 -1.08
N GLN A 44 -5.83 -15.15 -0.26
CA GLN A 44 -6.13 -13.81 -0.74
C GLN A 44 -4.85 -13.08 -1.20
N CYS A 45 -4.90 -12.50 -2.39
CA CYS A 45 -3.83 -11.65 -2.92
C CYS A 45 -3.79 -10.32 -2.16
N ALA A 46 -2.60 -9.82 -1.81
CA ALA A 46 -2.44 -8.49 -1.20
C ALA A 46 -2.98 -7.36 -2.09
N CYS A 47 -3.01 -7.57 -3.41
CA CYS A 47 -3.60 -6.66 -4.39
C CYS A 47 -5.10 -6.42 -4.20
N CYS A 48 -5.80 -7.29 -3.47
CA CYS A 48 -7.22 -7.09 -3.13
C CYS A 48 -7.43 -6.05 -2.02
N CYS A 49 -6.38 -5.72 -1.25
CA CYS A 49 -6.49 -4.81 -0.11
C CYS A 49 -6.19 -3.36 -0.49
N VAL A 50 -5.19 -3.14 -1.36
CA VAL A 50 -4.78 -1.80 -1.78
C VAL A 50 -4.43 -1.80 -3.27
N PRO A 51 -5.09 -0.98 -4.11
CA PRO A 51 -4.67 -0.83 -5.50
C PRO A 51 -3.36 -0.04 -5.55
N MET A 52 -2.30 -0.66 -6.07
CA MET A 52 -0.98 -0.03 -6.18
C MET A 52 -0.32 -0.34 -7.55
N PRO A 53 0.54 0.55 -8.06
CA PRO A 53 1.35 0.27 -9.24
C PRO A 53 2.25 -0.94 -9.05
N TYR A 54 2.55 -1.65 -10.14
CA TYR A 54 3.38 -2.84 -10.16
C TYR A 54 4.76 -2.63 -9.50
N ASP A 55 5.48 -1.56 -9.87
CA ASP A 55 6.82 -1.25 -9.33
C ASP A 55 6.82 -1.03 -7.80
N LEU A 56 5.67 -0.60 -7.25
CA LEU A 56 5.51 -0.43 -5.82
C LEU A 56 5.40 -1.78 -5.13
N TRP A 57 4.67 -2.74 -5.71
CA TRP A 57 4.64 -4.12 -5.24
C TRP A 57 6.03 -4.76 -5.28
N GLU A 58 6.79 -4.58 -6.37
CA GLU A 58 8.17 -5.11 -6.46
C GLU A 58 9.07 -4.55 -5.37
N THR A 59 8.87 -3.29 -5.03
CA THR A 59 9.64 -2.67 -3.97
C THR A 59 9.27 -3.23 -2.60
N LEU A 60 7.97 -3.40 -2.36
CA LEU A 60 7.42 -3.89 -1.10
C LEU A 60 7.72 -5.37 -0.86
N ASP A 61 7.72 -6.19 -1.91
CA ASP A 61 8.05 -7.63 -1.87
C ASP A 61 9.48 -7.94 -1.36
N ARG A 62 10.36 -6.93 -1.34
CA ARG A 62 11.69 -7.05 -0.72
C ARG A 62 11.63 -7.13 0.81
N HIS A 63 10.48 -6.84 1.41
CA HIS A 63 10.22 -6.96 2.83
C HIS A 63 9.41 -8.23 3.12
N ASP A 64 9.52 -8.76 4.34
CA ASP A 64 8.75 -9.93 4.78
C ASP A 64 7.30 -9.57 5.14
N LEU A 65 6.53 -9.05 4.17
CA LEU A 65 5.17 -8.51 4.38
C LEU A 65 4.09 -9.59 4.53
N TYR A 66 4.40 -10.81 4.09
CA TYR A 66 3.41 -11.87 3.95
C TYR A 66 3.58 -12.98 4.98
N SER A 67 4.68 -12.99 5.74
CA SER A 67 4.83 -13.89 6.88
C SER A 67 3.71 -13.67 7.88
N ARG A 68 3.25 -14.76 8.52
CA ARG A 68 2.18 -14.69 9.52
C ARG A 68 2.58 -13.93 10.78
N ASP A 69 3.89 -13.90 11.05
CA ASP A 69 4.46 -13.28 12.25
C ASP A 69 5.07 -11.90 11.96
N THR A 70 4.78 -11.34 10.77
CA THR A 70 5.28 -10.02 10.40
C THR A 70 4.60 -8.93 11.22
N ASP A 71 5.39 -7.95 11.65
CA ASP A 71 4.92 -6.71 12.27
C ASP A 71 4.79 -5.56 11.26
N LEU A 72 4.81 -5.90 9.98
CA LEU A 72 4.72 -4.95 8.87
C LEU A 72 3.28 -4.82 8.37
N TRP A 73 2.89 -3.58 8.08
CA TRP A 73 1.59 -3.26 7.52
C TRP A 73 1.67 -2.03 6.63
N ILE A 74 0.69 -1.87 5.76
CA ILE A 74 0.64 -0.77 4.79
C ILE A 74 -0.45 0.21 5.18
N ARG A 75 -0.17 1.50 5.07
CA ARG A 75 -1.15 2.57 5.25
C ARG A 75 -1.23 3.42 4.00
N THR A 76 -2.44 3.86 3.68
CA THR A 76 -2.71 4.68 2.51
C THR A 76 -3.38 5.98 2.95
N ILE A 77 -2.75 7.12 2.70
CA ILE A 77 -3.24 8.45 3.13
C ILE A 77 -3.25 9.45 1.98
N LEU A 78 -4.03 10.53 2.13
CA LEU A 78 -4.03 11.63 1.17
C LEU A 78 -2.87 12.61 1.44
N PRO A 79 -2.34 13.29 0.42
CA PRO A 79 -1.42 14.39 0.62
C PRO A 79 -2.03 15.46 1.54
N GLY A 80 -1.29 15.85 2.58
CA GLY A 80 -1.75 16.81 3.59
C GLY A 80 -2.48 16.17 4.78
N ASP A 81 -2.75 14.86 4.74
CA ASP A 81 -3.18 14.13 5.91
C ASP A 81 -2.01 14.05 6.92
N THR A 82 -2.31 14.32 8.18
CA THR A 82 -1.35 14.39 9.29
C THR A 82 -1.67 13.39 10.40
N ALA A 83 -2.52 12.41 10.12
CA ALA A 83 -2.86 11.36 11.07
C ALA A 83 -1.58 10.76 11.71
N PRO A 84 -1.41 10.90 13.05
CA PRO A 84 -0.21 10.45 13.72
C PRO A 84 -0.06 8.94 13.60
N LEU A 85 1.18 8.46 13.66
CA LEU A 85 1.42 7.02 13.72
C LEU A 85 0.95 6.46 15.06
N PRO A 86 0.39 5.23 15.08
CA PRO A 86 0.13 4.50 16.31
C PRO A 86 1.38 4.36 17.18
N LYS A 87 1.18 4.17 18.50
CA LYS A 87 2.30 4.05 19.44
C LYS A 87 3.18 2.84 19.07
N GLY A 88 4.48 3.07 18.96
CA GLY A 88 5.47 2.03 18.64
C GLY A 88 5.58 1.73 17.14
N ALA A 89 4.81 2.41 16.29
CA ALA A 89 4.89 2.27 14.85
C ALA A 89 5.95 3.22 14.25
N VAL A 90 6.66 2.76 13.23
CA VAL A 90 7.63 3.56 12.47
C VAL A 90 7.43 3.39 10.97
N ILE A 91 7.51 4.49 10.21
CA ILE A 91 7.48 4.42 8.75
C ILE A 91 8.85 3.94 8.26
N LEU A 92 8.88 2.79 7.58
CA LEU A 92 10.08 2.28 6.92
C LEU A 92 10.25 2.89 5.53
N GLN A 93 9.13 3.08 4.81
CA GLN A 93 9.15 3.61 3.46
C GLN A 93 7.86 4.38 3.17
N SER A 94 7.97 5.43 2.36
CA SER A 94 6.84 6.21 1.86
C SER A 94 6.99 6.46 0.37
N ARG A 95 5.90 6.31 -0.38
CA ARG A 95 5.85 6.52 -1.83
C ARG A 95 4.57 7.26 -2.21
N THR A 96 4.71 8.32 -2.98
CA THR A 96 3.57 9.04 -3.56
C THR A 96 3.20 8.38 -4.89
N VAL A 97 1.92 8.06 -5.04
CA VAL A 97 1.34 7.47 -6.24
C VAL A 97 0.32 8.45 -6.80
N SER A 98 0.46 8.81 -8.07
CA SER A 98 -0.52 9.63 -8.79
C SER A 98 -1.12 8.81 -9.93
N CYS A 99 -2.43 8.72 -9.96
CA CYS A 99 -3.19 8.01 -10.98
C CYS A 99 -4.09 8.98 -11.72
N SER A 100 -3.93 9.05 -13.04
CA SER A 100 -4.80 9.81 -13.93
C SER A 100 -5.75 8.87 -14.66
N VAL A 101 -7.04 9.16 -14.67
CA VAL A 101 -8.03 8.41 -15.46
C VAL A 101 -8.33 9.20 -16.74
N SER A 102 -8.01 8.61 -17.90
CA SER A 102 -8.14 9.21 -19.23
C SER A 102 -9.30 8.63 -20.04
#